data_AF-A0A6J1QIC8-F1
#
_entry.id   AF-A0A6J1QIC8-F1
#
_cell.length_a   1.000
_cell.length_b   1.000
_cell.length_c   1.000
_cell.angle_alpha   90.00
_cell.angle_beta   90.00
_cell.angle_gamma   90.00
#
_symmetry.space_group_name_H-M   'P 1'
#
loop_
_entity.id
_entity.type
_entity.pdbx_description
1 polymer ?
#
loop_
_entity_poly.entity_id
_entity_poly.type
_entity_poly.pdbx_seq_one_letter_code
_entity_poly.pdbx_strand_id
1 'polypeptide(L)'
;MKRFVYATPFTPGGKAYGELCEQCKRKTILTVTTHFPYLKTRNRVVARKQIVLSPIEVAIEDIQKKTLEVAAATAQEPPDAKMLQMVLQGCIGTTVNQGPAEVAVVFLSGLREQNAQPTRLQHKLRLCLKDFQKKCLDALRRNKNLIGLDQRDYGAGEKLSEIDREIGTSHCLENFNSNMGRKPKVSQKEVIELIEKHIHRLATNDFPPYGDTLWKTMS
;
A
#
# COMPACT_ATOMS: atom_id res chain seq x y z
N MET A 1 4.19 -0.60 31.20
CA MET A 1 3.45 0.27 30.24
C MET A 1 2.70 1.38 30.97
N LYS A 2 2.82 2.65 30.54
CA LYS A 2 2.20 3.83 31.21
C LYS A 2 1.32 4.71 30.31
N ARG A 3 1.44 4.54 28.99
CA ARG A 3 0.74 5.36 27.99
C ARG A 3 -0.11 4.44 27.14
N PHE A 4 -1.36 4.85 26.93
CA PHE A 4 -2.36 4.13 26.17
C PHE A 4 -2.87 5.05 25.07
N VAL A 5 -3.07 4.52 23.87
CA VAL A 5 -3.56 5.30 22.73
C VAL A 5 -4.84 4.67 22.20
N TYR A 6 -5.84 5.50 21.94
CA TYR A 6 -6.99 5.13 21.12
C TYR A 6 -7.19 6.16 20.01
N ALA A 7 -7.74 5.71 18.89
CA ALA A 7 -8.04 6.57 17.74
C ALA A 7 -9.55 6.72 17.58
N THR A 8 -9.99 7.92 17.23
CA THR A 8 -11.39 8.22 16.91
C THR A 8 -11.46 8.84 15.51
N PRO A 9 -12.15 8.19 14.55
CA PRO A 9 -12.35 8.75 13.22
C PRO A 9 -13.36 9.89 13.30
N PHE A 10 -13.18 10.91 12.47
CA PHE A 10 -14.14 12.01 12.35
C PHE A 10 -13.98 12.71 10.99
N THR A 11 -15.00 13.45 10.58
CA THR A 11 -14.96 14.36 9.43
C THR A 11 -15.19 15.80 9.88
N PRO A 12 -14.78 16.82 9.09
CA PRO A 12 -15.10 18.22 9.38
C PRO A 12 -16.60 18.47 9.55
N GLY A 13 -17.45 17.71 8.86
CA GLY A 13 -18.91 17.75 9.00
C GLY A 13 -19.47 17.09 10.26
N GLY A 14 -18.62 16.64 11.19
CA GLY A 14 -19.02 16.08 12.49
C GLY A 14 -19.43 14.60 12.47
N LYS A 15 -19.45 13.95 11.30
CA LYS A 15 -19.69 12.49 11.19
C LYS A 15 -18.44 11.72 11.58
N ALA A 16 -18.59 10.45 11.95
CA ALA A 16 -17.45 9.58 12.24
C ALA A 16 -16.68 9.19 10.96
N TYR A 17 -17.41 8.91 9.89
CA TYR A 17 -16.86 8.45 8.62
C TYR A 17 -17.36 9.31 7.45
N GLY A 18 -16.53 9.44 6.42
CA GLY A 18 -16.84 10.14 5.16
C GLY A 18 -15.87 9.75 4.06
N GLU A 19 -15.76 10.58 3.02
CA GLU A 19 -14.86 10.36 1.89
C GLU A 19 -13.38 10.45 2.28
N LEU A 20 -12.49 9.86 1.48
CA LEU A 20 -11.04 9.85 1.76
C LEU A 20 -10.47 11.26 1.97
N CYS A 21 -10.92 12.25 1.19
CA CYS A 21 -10.45 13.63 1.30
C CYS A 21 -10.96 14.37 2.55
N GLU A 22 -11.94 13.82 3.27
CA GLU A 22 -12.52 14.39 4.48
C GLU A 22 -12.18 13.59 5.74
N GLN A 23 -11.68 12.36 5.59
CA GLN A 23 -11.51 11.45 6.70
C GLN A 23 -10.32 11.84 7.58
N CYS A 24 -10.61 12.44 8.74
CA CYS A 24 -9.62 12.75 9.75
C CYS A 24 -9.57 11.67 10.84
N LYS A 25 -8.49 11.68 11.63
CA LYS A 25 -8.30 10.76 12.76
C LYS A 25 -7.74 11.49 13.96
N ARG A 26 -8.37 11.34 15.12
CA ARG A 26 -7.87 11.89 16.40
C ARG A 26 -7.27 10.78 17.24
N LYS A 27 -5.96 10.84 17.47
CA LYS A 27 -5.25 9.97 18.41
C LYS A 27 -5.24 10.60 19.78
N THR A 28 -5.87 9.94 20.75
CA THR A 28 -5.86 10.37 22.15
C THR A 28 -4.92 9.48 22.94
N ILE A 29 -3.88 10.09 23.52
CA ILE A 29 -2.88 9.43 24.35
C ILE A 29 -3.20 9.73 25.81
N LEU A 30 -3.52 8.68 26.55
CA LEU A 30 -3.77 8.72 28.00
C LEU A 30 -2.50 8.30 28.74
N THR A 31 -2.11 9.05 29.76
CA THR A 31 -1.03 8.67 30.69
C THR A 31 -1.64 8.35 32.04
N VAL A 32 -1.30 7.17 32.58
CA VAL A 32 -1.79 6.72 33.88
C VAL A 32 -0.75 6.96 34.98
N THR A 33 -1.20 6.96 36.23
CA THR A 33 -0.38 7.27 37.41
C THR A 33 0.77 6.27 37.58
N THR A 34 0.44 4.97 37.51
CA THR A 34 1.38 3.86 37.79
C THR A 34 1.58 2.98 36.56
N HIS A 35 2.72 2.30 36.43
CA HIS A 35 2.96 1.37 35.32
C HIS A 35 2.14 0.09 35.47
N PHE A 36 1.74 -0.48 34.34
CA PHE A 36 1.37 -1.90 34.24
C PHE A 36 2.62 -2.78 34.01
N PRO A 37 2.65 -4.02 34.54
CA PRO A 37 1.61 -4.64 35.38
C PRO A 37 1.49 -3.97 36.75
N TYR A 38 0.29 -3.96 37.32
CA TYR A 38 -0.02 -3.36 38.62
C TYR A 38 -0.98 -4.25 39.41
N LEU A 39 -0.96 -4.15 40.74
CA LEU A 39 -1.77 -4.97 41.63
C LEU A 39 -3.28 -4.74 41.44
N LYS A 40 -3.68 -3.52 41.06
CA LYS A 40 -5.09 -3.18 40.76
C LYS A 40 -5.38 -3.32 39.27
N THR A 41 -6.59 -3.75 38.95
CA THR A 41 -7.10 -3.90 37.57
C THR A 41 -7.47 -2.57 36.89
N ARG A 42 -7.50 -1.45 37.65
CA ARG A 42 -7.79 -0.11 37.14
C ARG A 42 -6.73 0.88 37.62
N ASN A 43 -6.39 1.84 36.76
CA ASN A 43 -5.40 2.87 37.04
C ASN A 43 -5.93 4.24 36.60
N ARG A 44 -5.70 5.28 37.42
CA ARG A 44 -6.20 6.62 37.16
C ARG A 44 -5.40 7.27 36.03
N VAL A 45 -6.11 7.86 35.08
CA VAL A 45 -5.55 8.73 34.04
C VAL A 45 -5.20 10.09 34.65
N VAL A 46 -3.96 10.54 34.46
CA VAL A 46 -3.43 11.81 35.00
C VAL A 46 -3.09 12.82 33.90
N ALA A 47 -2.94 12.38 32.65
CA ALA A 47 -2.75 13.29 31.53
C ALA A 47 -3.41 12.75 30.25
N ARG A 48 -3.87 13.68 29.41
CA ARG A 48 -4.45 13.41 28.09
C ARG A 48 -3.80 14.33 27.07
N LYS A 49 -3.23 13.76 26.00
CA LYS A 49 -2.73 14.49 24.83
C LYS A 49 -3.52 14.05 23.60
N GLN A 50 -3.91 15.00 22.74
CA GLN A 50 -4.57 14.71 21.48
C GLN A 50 -3.68 15.11 20.30
N ILE A 51 -3.66 14.28 19.27
CA ILE A 51 -3.01 14.53 17.99
C ILE A 51 -4.06 14.31 16.93
N VAL A 52 -4.30 15.31 16.09
CA VAL A 52 -5.23 15.23 14.97
C VAL A 52 -4.42 15.01 13.70
N LEU A 53 -4.85 14.04 12.91
CA LEU A 53 -4.29 13.73 11.60
C LEU A 53 -5.25 14.25 10.54
N SER A 54 -4.67 14.98 9.59
CA SER A 54 -5.33 15.38 8.35
C SER A 54 -5.62 14.17 7.46
N PRO A 55 -6.51 14.29 6.46
CA PRO A 55 -6.90 13.16 5.62
C PRO A 55 -5.75 12.44 4.91
N ILE A 56 -4.78 13.21 4.38
CA ILE A 56 -3.59 12.60 3.77
C ILE A 56 -2.70 11.88 4.79
N GLU A 57 -2.63 12.36 6.04
CA GLU A 57 -1.89 11.68 7.11
C GLU A 57 -2.58 10.40 7.55
N VAL A 58 -3.91 10.37 7.55
CA VAL A 58 -4.70 9.15 7.77
C VAL A 58 -4.39 8.13 6.69
N ALA A 59 -4.44 8.53 5.42
CA ALA A 59 -4.14 7.67 4.29
C ALA A 59 -2.71 7.11 4.35
N ILE A 60 -1.72 7.95 4.68
CA ILE A 60 -0.33 7.52 4.86
C ILE A 60 -0.23 6.44 5.94
N GLU A 61 -0.83 6.65 7.11
CA GLU A 61 -0.78 5.65 8.19
C GLU A 61 -1.46 4.33 7.81
N ASP A 62 -2.56 4.40 7.08
CA ASP A 62 -3.32 3.22 6.70
C ASP A 62 -2.56 2.40 5.63
N ILE A 63 -1.94 3.07 4.65
CA ILE A 63 -1.04 2.41 3.69
C ILE A 63 0.15 1.79 4.40
N GLN A 64 0.82 2.51 5.29
CA GLN A 64 1.96 1.98 6.06
C GLN A 64 1.57 0.77 6.90
N LYS A 65 0.39 0.80 7.54
CA LYS A 65 -0.13 -0.34 8.31
C LYS A 65 -0.35 -1.55 7.42
N LYS A 66 -1.00 -1.40 6.26
CA LYS A 66 -1.18 -2.48 5.29
C LYS A 66 0.15 -3.03 4.79
N THR A 67 1.14 -2.16 4.52
CA THR A 67 2.49 -2.58 4.12
C THR A 67 3.15 -3.47 5.18
N LEU A 68 3.02 -3.11 6.46
CA LEU A 68 3.55 -3.91 7.57
C LEU A 68 2.83 -5.26 7.69
N GLU A 69 1.51 -5.29 7.51
CA GLU A 69 0.71 -6.53 7.54
C GLU A 69 1.13 -7.48 6.41
N VAL A 70 1.27 -6.98 5.18
CA VAL A 70 1.75 -7.77 4.03
C VAL A 70 3.18 -8.26 4.27
N ALA A 71 4.07 -7.39 4.75
CA ALA A 71 5.46 -7.77 5.03
C ALA A 71 5.56 -8.85 6.12
N ALA A 72 4.78 -8.73 7.19
CA ALA A 72 4.75 -9.71 8.27
C ALA A 72 4.23 -11.07 7.79
N ALA A 73 3.14 -11.10 7.01
CA ALA A 73 2.60 -12.33 6.46
C ALA A 73 3.58 -13.00 5.48
N THR A 74 4.36 -12.22 4.74
CA THR A 74 5.36 -12.72 3.79
C THR A 74 6.58 -13.34 4.49
N ALA A 75 6.98 -12.76 5.63
CA ALA A 75 8.15 -13.17 6.41
C ALA A 75 7.85 -14.23 7.49
N GLN A 76 6.60 -14.69 7.60
CA GLN A 76 6.18 -15.65 8.61
C GLN A 76 6.86 -17.01 8.42
N GLU A 77 7.42 -17.55 9.51
CA GLU A 77 8.00 -18.89 9.59
C GLU A 77 7.43 -19.65 10.81
N PRO A 78 6.90 -20.88 10.65
CA PRO A 78 6.73 -21.60 9.39
C PRO A 78 5.70 -20.93 8.47
N PRO A 79 5.77 -21.13 7.15
CA PRO A 79 4.96 -20.38 6.20
C PRO A 79 3.48 -20.74 6.28
N ASP A 80 2.60 -19.74 6.25
CA ASP A 80 1.15 -19.92 6.21
C ASP A 80 0.56 -19.32 4.92
N ALA A 81 0.34 -20.18 3.93
CA ALA A 81 -0.19 -19.78 2.64
C ALA A 81 -1.59 -19.19 2.72
N LYS A 82 -2.44 -19.66 3.64
CA LYS A 82 -3.82 -19.17 3.79
C LYS A 82 -3.83 -17.78 4.41
N MET A 83 -3.03 -17.57 5.46
CA MET A 83 -2.84 -16.25 6.07
C MET A 83 -2.28 -15.26 5.05
N LEU A 84 -1.24 -15.64 4.31
CA LEU A 84 -0.64 -14.81 3.27
C LEU A 84 -1.65 -14.43 2.19
N GLN A 85 -2.46 -15.38 1.71
CA GLN A 85 -3.51 -15.12 0.72
C GLN A 85 -4.61 -14.22 1.26
N MET A 86 -5.05 -14.43 2.51
CA MET A 86 -6.05 -13.60 3.15
C MET A 86 -5.57 -12.16 3.32
N VAL A 87 -4.34 -11.94 3.77
CA VAL A 87 -3.75 -10.61 3.93
C VAL A 87 -3.56 -9.93 2.58
N LEU A 88 -3.03 -10.64 1.58
CA LEU A 88 -2.88 -10.11 0.22
C LEU A 88 -4.23 -9.70 -0.38
N GLN A 89 -5.24 -10.56 -0.28
CA GLN A 89 -6.58 -10.28 -0.79
C GLN A 89 -7.25 -9.14 -0.02
N GLY A 90 -7.05 -9.05 1.31
CA GLY A 90 -7.60 -7.97 2.14
C GLY A 90 -6.91 -6.62 1.93
N CYS A 91 -5.66 -6.60 1.49
CA CYS A 91 -4.92 -5.36 1.24
C CYS A 91 -5.12 -4.83 -0.18
N ILE A 92 -5.19 -5.73 -1.17
CA ILE A 92 -5.25 -5.41 -2.61
C ILE A 92 -6.66 -5.54 -3.18
N GLY A 93 -7.39 -6.59 -2.78
CA GLY A 93 -8.73 -6.91 -3.26
C GLY A 93 -9.84 -6.37 -2.35
N THR A 94 -9.69 -5.16 -1.82
CA THR A 94 -10.73 -4.55 -0.99
C THR A 94 -11.97 -4.28 -1.83
N THR A 95 -13.00 -5.13 -1.72
CA THR A 95 -14.29 -4.95 -2.40
C THR A 95 -15.26 -4.04 -1.64
N VAL A 96 -14.96 -3.76 -0.37
CA VAL A 96 -15.87 -3.04 0.56
C VAL A 96 -15.31 -1.69 1.00
N ASN A 97 -13.99 -1.52 1.02
CA ASN A 97 -13.33 -0.26 1.41
C ASN A 97 -12.55 0.31 0.22
N GLN A 98 -12.43 1.64 0.13
CA GLN A 98 -11.61 2.29 -0.89
C GLN A 98 -10.16 1.79 -0.79
N GLY A 99 -9.61 1.33 -1.93
CA GLY A 99 -8.31 0.67 -2.00
C GLY A 99 -7.13 1.65 -2.07
N PRO A 100 -5.88 1.15 -2.02
CA PRO A 100 -4.66 1.96 -2.21
C PRO A 100 -4.65 2.78 -3.52
N ALA A 101 -5.40 2.30 -4.52
CA ALA A 101 -5.66 2.95 -5.81
C ALA A 101 -6.28 4.33 -5.63
N GLU A 102 -7.39 4.33 -4.92
CA GLU A 102 -8.24 5.49 -4.71
C GLU A 102 -7.51 6.53 -3.87
N VAL A 103 -6.72 6.07 -2.88
CA VAL A 103 -5.80 6.92 -2.11
C VAL A 103 -4.82 7.66 -3.02
N ALA A 104 -4.20 6.97 -3.98
CA ALA A 104 -3.28 7.62 -4.93
C ALA A 104 -4.01 8.67 -5.78
N VAL A 105 -5.20 8.33 -6.31
CA VAL A 105 -6.01 9.24 -7.14
C VAL A 105 -6.39 10.48 -6.34
N VAL A 106 -7.00 10.33 -5.16
CA VAL A 106 -7.53 11.45 -4.36
C VAL A 106 -6.44 12.43 -3.94
N PHE A 107 -5.25 11.94 -3.56
CA PHE A 107 -4.23 12.79 -2.96
C PHE A 107 -3.11 13.23 -3.91
N LEU A 108 -2.94 12.57 -5.06
CA LEU A 108 -1.79 12.79 -5.96
C LEU A 108 -2.16 13.22 -7.39
N SER A 109 -3.41 13.08 -7.85
CA SER A 109 -3.81 13.40 -9.24
C SER A 109 -3.55 14.87 -9.63
N GLY A 110 -3.87 15.81 -8.74
CA GLY A 110 -3.74 17.24 -8.98
C GLY A 110 -2.29 17.72 -9.23
N LEU A 111 -1.28 16.95 -8.83
CA LEU A 111 0.13 17.29 -9.09
C LEU A 111 0.46 17.28 -10.58
N ARG A 112 -0.12 16.33 -11.32
CA ARG A 112 0.11 16.19 -12.76
C ARG A 112 -0.66 17.23 -13.55
N GLU A 113 -1.93 17.46 -13.20
CA GLU A 113 -2.80 18.42 -13.89
C GLU A 113 -2.27 19.85 -13.80
N GLN A 114 -1.64 20.19 -12.67
CA GLN A 114 -1.17 21.55 -12.39
C GLN A 114 0.34 21.72 -12.60
N ASN A 115 1.04 20.66 -13.06
CA ASN A 115 2.50 20.59 -13.10
C ASN A 115 3.15 21.10 -11.79
N ALA A 116 2.53 20.75 -10.67
CA ALA A 116 2.82 21.33 -9.37
C ALA A 116 3.84 20.47 -8.60
N GLN A 117 4.68 21.12 -7.81
CA GLN A 117 5.62 20.41 -6.94
C GLN A 117 4.88 19.74 -5.78
N PRO A 118 5.18 18.46 -5.48
CA PRO A 118 4.53 17.74 -4.40
C PRO A 118 4.83 18.37 -3.04
N THR A 119 3.79 18.52 -2.22
CA THR A 119 3.98 18.86 -0.80
C THR A 119 4.72 17.75 -0.07
N ARG A 120 5.26 18.04 1.13
CA ARG A 120 5.96 17.05 1.97
C ARG A 120 5.11 15.80 2.24
N LEU A 121 3.80 15.96 2.49
CA LEU A 121 2.89 14.84 2.75
C LEU A 121 2.57 14.05 1.49
N GLN A 122 2.38 14.71 0.34
CA GLN A 122 2.19 14.01 -0.93
C GLN A 122 3.43 13.22 -1.34
N HIS A 123 4.62 13.80 -1.16
CA HIS A 123 5.87 13.07 -1.38
C HIS A 123 5.98 11.85 -0.46
N LYS A 124 5.66 12.01 0.83
CA LYS A 124 5.63 10.89 1.78
C LYS A 124 4.62 9.80 1.36
N LEU A 125 3.42 10.17 0.94
CA LEU A 125 2.41 9.23 0.45
C LEU A 125 2.90 8.46 -0.79
N ARG A 126 3.54 9.15 -1.75
CA ARG A 126 4.17 8.51 -2.92
C ARG A 126 5.18 7.43 -2.52
N LEU A 127 6.02 7.72 -1.53
CA LEU A 127 6.99 6.75 -1.02
C LEU A 127 6.31 5.56 -0.33
N CYS A 128 5.27 5.80 0.47
CA CYS A 128 4.52 4.74 1.13
C CYS A 128 3.81 3.81 0.14
N LEU A 129 3.22 4.36 -0.93
CA LEU A 129 2.58 3.56 -1.99
C LEU A 129 3.62 2.72 -2.76
N LYS A 130 4.80 3.28 -3.06
CA LYS A 130 5.91 2.52 -3.67
C LYS A 130 6.37 1.36 -2.79
N ASP A 131 6.50 1.58 -1.49
CA ASP A 131 6.90 0.52 -0.55
C ASP A 131 5.80 -0.56 -0.42
N PHE A 132 4.53 -0.15 -0.30
CA PHE A 132 3.39 -1.05 -0.26
C PHE A 132 3.37 -2.02 -1.45
N GLN A 133 3.47 -1.47 -2.65
CA GLN A 133 3.49 -2.26 -3.88
C GLN A 133 4.66 -3.24 -3.93
N LYS A 134 5.87 -2.81 -3.53
CA LYS A 134 7.04 -3.70 -3.45
C LYS A 134 6.76 -4.90 -2.53
N LYS A 135 6.15 -4.65 -1.37
CA LYS A 135 5.78 -5.73 -0.43
C LYS A 135 4.71 -6.65 -0.99
N CYS A 136 3.72 -6.12 -1.70
CA CYS A 136 2.72 -6.92 -2.40
C CYS A 136 3.34 -7.84 -3.45
N LEU A 137 4.33 -7.38 -4.20
CA LEU A 137 5.06 -8.22 -5.16
C LEU A 137 5.85 -9.33 -4.48
N ASP A 138 6.60 -9.00 -3.43
CA ASP A 138 7.36 -9.99 -2.64
C ASP A 138 6.42 -11.07 -2.08
N ALA A 139 5.25 -10.66 -1.59
CA ALA A 139 4.20 -11.53 -1.10
C ALA A 139 3.60 -12.44 -2.19
N LEU A 140 3.36 -11.91 -3.41
CA LEU A 140 2.87 -12.70 -4.55
C LEU A 140 3.89 -13.77 -4.98
N ARG A 141 5.17 -13.40 -5.08
CA ARG A 141 6.26 -14.35 -5.36
C ARG A 141 6.32 -15.45 -4.30
N ARG A 142 6.21 -15.08 -3.02
CA ARG A 142 6.19 -16.03 -1.90
C ARG A 142 4.98 -16.96 -1.98
N ASN A 143 3.80 -16.41 -2.27
CA ASN A 143 2.56 -17.17 -2.41
C ASN A 143 2.65 -18.19 -3.55
N LYS A 144 3.23 -17.83 -4.70
CA LYS A 144 3.46 -18.77 -5.81
C LYS A 144 4.32 -19.97 -5.40
N ASN A 145 5.41 -19.74 -4.67
CA ASN A 145 6.28 -20.82 -4.18
C ASN A 145 5.56 -21.74 -3.19
N LEU A 146 4.63 -21.20 -2.38
CA LEU A 146 3.85 -21.98 -1.43
C LEU A 146 2.75 -22.81 -2.10
N ILE A 147 2.15 -22.31 -3.19
CA ILE A 147 1.10 -23.03 -3.92
C ILE A 147 1.70 -24.06 -4.89
N GLY A 148 2.93 -23.86 -5.37
CA GLY A 148 3.63 -24.77 -6.27
C GLY A 148 3.91 -26.17 -5.70
N LEU A 149 3.79 -26.37 -4.38
CA LEU A 149 3.92 -27.68 -3.73
C LEU A 149 2.63 -28.51 -3.74
N ASP A 150 1.46 -27.91 -3.99
CA ASP A 150 0.16 -28.58 -3.82
C ASP A 150 -0.78 -28.49 -5.04
N GLN A 151 -0.50 -27.62 -6.03
CA GLN A 151 -1.35 -27.47 -7.23
C GLN A 151 -0.53 -27.28 -8.50
N ARG A 152 -0.27 -28.38 -9.22
CA ARG A 152 0.19 -28.35 -10.63
C ARG A 152 -0.98 -27.97 -11.53
N ASP A 153 -1.35 -26.69 -11.57
CA ASP A 153 -2.30 -26.20 -12.59
C ASP A 153 -2.37 -24.68 -12.71
N TYR A 154 -1.24 -23.95 -12.70
CA TYR A 154 -1.32 -22.50 -12.97
C TYR A 154 -0.12 -21.95 -13.73
N GLY A 155 -0.36 -21.53 -14.98
CA GLY A 155 0.54 -20.76 -15.86
C GLY A 155 0.87 -19.34 -15.38
N ALA A 156 0.87 -19.08 -14.07
CA ALA A 156 1.33 -17.82 -13.45
C ALA A 156 2.88 -17.71 -13.43
N GLY A 157 3.57 -18.70 -14.01
CA GLY A 157 5.01 -18.79 -14.24
C GLY A 157 5.61 -17.54 -14.88
N GLU A 158 5.13 -17.25 -16.08
CA GLU A 158 5.72 -16.34 -17.06
C GLU A 158 5.34 -14.85 -16.83
N LYS A 159 4.17 -14.57 -16.23
CA LYS A 159 3.69 -13.20 -15.97
C LYS A 159 4.42 -12.50 -14.81
N LEU A 160 4.90 -13.24 -13.81
CA LEU A 160 5.72 -12.68 -12.71
C LEU A 160 7.13 -12.28 -13.18
N SER A 161 7.72 -13.04 -14.11
CA SER A 161 8.99 -12.65 -14.74
C SER A 161 8.84 -11.39 -15.62
N GLU A 162 7.66 -11.15 -16.20
CA GLU A 162 7.36 -9.92 -16.95
C GLU A 162 7.25 -8.70 -16.02
N ILE A 163 6.62 -8.86 -14.85
CA ILE A 163 6.56 -7.82 -13.81
C ILE A 163 7.95 -7.54 -13.21
N ASP A 164 8.77 -8.58 -13.00
CA ASP A 164 10.16 -8.45 -12.53
C ASP A 164 11.04 -7.69 -13.55
N ARG A 165 10.77 -7.86 -14.86
CA ARG A 165 11.41 -7.09 -15.94
C ARG A 165 10.94 -5.63 -16.02
N GLU A 166 9.68 -5.36 -15.71
CA GLU A 166 9.13 -3.99 -15.63
C GLU A 166 9.65 -3.22 -14.38
N ILE A 167 10.00 -3.92 -13.29
CA ILE A 167 10.40 -3.30 -12.01
C ILE A 167 11.92 -3.15 -11.85
N GLY A 168 12.73 -3.93 -12.57
CA GLY A 168 14.17 -3.72 -12.71
C GLY A 168 14.45 -2.51 -13.61
N THR A 169 14.53 -1.31 -13.03
CA THR A 169 14.76 -0.03 -13.72
C THR A 169 15.74 -0.11 -14.90
N SER A 170 15.22 -0.15 -16.12
CA SER A 170 15.76 0.55 -17.29
C SER A 170 14.81 0.40 -18.49
N HIS A 171 14.50 1.53 -19.11
CA HIS A 171 14.01 1.65 -20.48
C HIS A 171 12.56 1.22 -20.78
N CYS A 172 11.75 2.24 -21.06
CA CYS A 172 10.61 2.16 -21.97
C CYS A 172 10.99 1.39 -23.24
N LEU A 173 10.24 0.34 -23.59
CA LEU A 173 10.14 -0.24 -24.94
C LEU A 173 8.71 -0.78 -25.08
N GLU A 174 7.83 -0.06 -25.79
CA GLU A 174 7.55 -0.16 -27.23
C GLU A 174 6.45 -1.19 -27.56
N ASN A 175 5.34 -0.64 -28.08
CA ASN A 175 4.41 -1.21 -29.06
C ASN A 175 4.19 -2.72 -29.07
N PHE A 176 2.98 -3.17 -28.72
CA PHE A 176 2.47 -4.43 -29.25
C PHE A 176 1.00 -4.33 -29.67
N ASN A 177 0.81 -4.09 -30.96
CA ASN A 177 -0.41 -4.42 -31.68
C ASN A 177 -0.02 -5.38 -32.80
N SER A 178 -0.44 -6.66 -32.73
CA SER A 178 -0.76 -7.53 -33.88
C SER A 178 -1.08 -8.98 -33.47
N ASN A 179 -2.37 -9.34 -33.63
CA ASN A 179 -2.94 -10.59 -34.14
C ASN A 179 -2.65 -12.01 -33.58
N MET A 180 -3.77 -12.76 -33.54
CA MET A 180 -4.00 -14.22 -33.73
C MET A 180 -3.92 -15.21 -32.55
N GLY A 181 -5.04 -15.92 -32.32
CA GLY A 181 -5.05 -17.31 -31.81
C GLY A 181 -5.90 -17.56 -30.54
N ARG A 182 -6.72 -18.62 -30.52
CA ARG A 182 -7.73 -18.91 -29.48
C ARG A 182 -7.15 -19.27 -28.09
N LYS A 183 -7.90 -18.85 -27.05
CA LYS A 183 -7.61 -18.76 -25.59
C LYS A 183 -7.46 -20.08 -24.81
N PRO A 184 -6.83 -20.06 -23.61
CA PRO A 184 -7.30 -20.86 -22.46
C PRO A 184 -7.73 -19.99 -21.25
N LYS A 185 -8.53 -20.59 -20.35
CA LYS A 185 -9.34 -19.93 -19.31
C LYS A 185 -8.53 -19.57 -18.04
N VAL A 186 -8.79 -18.37 -17.51
CA VAL A 186 -8.06 -17.62 -16.46
C VAL A 186 -8.63 -17.91 -15.05
N SER A 187 -7.80 -18.04 -14.02
CA SER A 187 -8.27 -18.21 -12.62
C SER A 187 -8.19 -16.93 -11.78
N GLN A 188 -8.94 -16.88 -10.67
CA GLN A 188 -9.19 -15.77 -9.72
C GLN A 188 -7.95 -15.01 -9.16
N LYS A 189 -6.77 -15.40 -9.65
CA LYS A 189 -5.42 -15.35 -9.11
C LYS A 189 -4.45 -14.67 -10.11
N GLU A 190 -4.74 -14.73 -11.42
CA GLU A 190 -4.17 -13.82 -12.44
C GLU A 190 -4.77 -12.40 -12.35
N VAL A 191 -5.73 -12.24 -11.45
CA VAL A 191 -6.73 -11.18 -11.36
C VAL A 191 -6.38 -10.16 -10.26
N ILE A 192 -5.63 -10.54 -9.22
CA ILE A 192 -4.98 -9.63 -8.26
C ILE A 192 -3.70 -9.00 -8.87
N GLU A 193 -3.08 -9.67 -9.85
CA GLU A 193 -1.81 -9.29 -10.48
C GLU A 193 -1.90 -8.21 -11.57
N LEU A 194 -3.09 -7.85 -12.04
CA LEU A 194 -3.26 -6.59 -12.77
C LEU A 194 -3.62 -5.43 -11.83
N ILE A 195 -4.20 -5.73 -10.67
CA ILE A 195 -5.02 -4.80 -9.87
C ILE A 195 -4.21 -3.70 -9.20
N GLU A 196 -2.93 -3.92 -8.95
CA GLU A 196 -2.06 -2.79 -8.61
C GLU A 196 -0.94 -2.57 -9.62
N LYS A 197 -0.96 -3.27 -10.76
CA LYS A 197 -0.10 -3.01 -11.94
C LYS A 197 -0.34 -1.60 -12.53
N HIS A 198 -1.31 -0.86 -11.98
CA HIS A 198 -1.75 0.43 -12.49
C HIS A 198 -2.10 1.49 -11.45
N ILE A 199 -2.45 1.13 -10.21
CA ILE A 199 -2.41 2.08 -9.06
C ILE A 199 -1.10 2.89 -9.11
N HIS A 200 -0.08 2.17 -9.58
CA HIS A 200 1.27 2.56 -9.83
C HIS A 200 1.54 3.49 -11.04
N ARG A 201 0.79 3.47 -12.15
CA ARG A 201 1.00 4.43 -13.26
C ARG A 201 0.34 5.78 -12.98
N LEU A 202 -0.66 5.83 -12.11
CA LEU A 202 -1.49 7.01 -11.87
C LEU A 202 -0.86 8.08 -10.96
N ALA A 203 0.32 7.83 -10.39
CA ALA A 203 1.13 8.86 -9.77
C ALA A 203 2.15 9.52 -10.73
N THR A 204 2.33 8.99 -11.95
CA THR A 204 3.45 9.31 -12.84
C THR A 204 3.06 9.18 -14.31
N ASN A 205 3.13 10.26 -15.10
CA ASN A 205 3.37 10.04 -16.53
C ASN A 205 4.85 9.65 -16.69
N ASP A 206 5.09 8.45 -17.25
CA ASP A 206 6.39 7.85 -17.58
C ASP A 206 7.32 8.78 -18.42
N PHE A 207 8.64 8.71 -18.22
CA PHE A 207 9.71 9.30 -19.08
C PHE A 207 10.80 8.24 -19.35
N PRO A 208 11.60 8.29 -20.46
CA PRO A 208 12.07 9.52 -21.15
C PRO A 208 12.02 9.50 -22.71
N PRO A 209 12.30 10.65 -23.37
CA PRO A 209 13.67 10.93 -23.84
C PRO A 209 14.07 12.34 -23.37
N TYR A 210 15.12 12.55 -22.59
CA TYR A 210 16.52 12.37 -22.95
C TYR A 210 17.34 12.03 -21.70
N GLY A 211 18.28 11.10 -21.86
CA GLY A 211 19.42 11.01 -20.97
C GLY A 211 20.38 12.19 -21.17
N ASP A 212 21.26 12.35 -20.19
CA ASP A 212 22.50 13.13 -20.26
C ASP A 212 22.40 14.66 -20.32
N THR A 213 22.46 15.32 -19.16
CA THR A 213 23.43 16.43 -18.95
C THR A 213 23.61 16.95 -17.52
N LEU A 214 22.90 16.49 -16.48
CA LEU A 214 23.04 17.08 -15.13
C LEU A 214 23.63 16.18 -14.04
N TRP A 215 23.99 14.92 -14.34
CA TRP A 215 24.68 14.04 -13.39
C TRP A 215 26.22 14.09 -13.51
N LYS A 216 26.79 14.94 -14.38
CA LYS A 216 28.24 15.04 -14.64
C LYS A 216 28.94 16.32 -14.15
N THR A 217 28.28 17.22 -13.43
CA THR A 217 28.92 18.50 -13.00
C THR A 217 28.83 18.81 -11.51
N MET A 218 28.54 17.84 -10.66
CA MET A 218 28.81 17.98 -9.22
C MET A 218 29.42 16.69 -8.68
N SER A 219 30.73 16.55 -8.94
CA SER A 219 31.66 15.88 -8.03
C SER A 219 31.60 16.48 -6.63
#